data_AF-A0A966X9R9-F1
#
_entry.id   AF-A0A966X9R9-F1
#
_cell.length_a   1.000
_cell.length_b   1.000
_cell.length_c   1.000
_cell.angle_alpha   90.00
_cell.angle_beta   90.00
_cell.angle_gamma   90.00
#
_symmetry.space_group_name_H-M   'P 1'
#
loop_
_entity.id
_entity.type
_entity.pdbx_description
1 polymer ?
#
loop_
_entity_poly.entity_id
_entity_poly.type
_entity_poly.pdbx_seq_one_letter_code
_entity_poly.pdbx_strand_id
1 'polypeptide(L)'
;ALRLIVDREREIQAFVTREFWTVDVELSVPGASEADHFLARVTGVDGVDPAFPDQATVDTIIDALSASTFRVLEVGSAETNRMSPPPFTTSTLQQVSGTRLRLSAKRTMQLAQDLYEDGLITYMRTDSVSVSPEAIAATRRVIEADYGSEYVPSSPRRFQTRTRNAQEAHEAIRPVDVARRPQTVRGLARGDAGRLYEVIWQRMVASQMAAARIRTDKASIEARRSGGSPALVMLEARASTLVFAGWLALYGATAERGNAPAETLADGEVPAPVNSRMPVLARDQNLQAHAVHPAQHFTKPPPRYSEATLVRALEAAGVGRPSTYASIVSTIEERGYVGQASRVFVPTPLGCAVIDYLLERFPSIVDVAFTAQMEDQLDEIAEGKIGWQAMLAGFHGPFSSNIAEASRSAPSARPNRVGGAGRSGSVADGREAVAETRARRIRSSATSGGPEGAVTGATGDHGGVATRPARRTRASRTTGASPGPTPALGDTAPPRRRSLARNARLAPMDSGSGQSDGAVAAPIIDPTAPTTCPKCGAPMVARTSSWGPFTACSGYPKCKYIHRADQDSDGPGGGPRRRPSSRQRQPDPMTARVVRGRRTPRRPRNTD
;
A
#
# COMPACT_ATOMS: atom_id res chain seq x y z
N ALA A 1 -8.67 4.78 17.06
CA ALA A 1 -7.63 3.81 16.66
C ALA A 1 -7.90 2.40 17.19
N LEU A 2 -7.66 2.08 18.48
CA LEU A 2 -7.84 0.72 19.02
C LEU A 2 -9.21 0.11 18.73
N ARG A 3 -10.29 0.89 18.91
CA ARG A 3 -11.67 0.49 18.57
C ARG A 3 -11.78 -0.02 17.13
N LEU A 4 -11.21 0.66 16.14
CA LEU A 4 -11.26 0.24 14.73
C LEU A 4 -10.66 -1.16 14.53
N ILE A 5 -9.58 -1.49 15.26
CA ILE A 5 -8.90 -2.79 15.19
C ILE A 5 -9.74 -3.88 15.86
N VAL A 6 -10.34 -3.58 17.02
CA VAL A 6 -11.24 -4.49 17.73
C VAL A 6 -12.52 -4.76 16.92
N ASP A 7 -13.14 -3.71 16.36
CA ASP A 7 -14.34 -3.83 15.53
C ASP A 7 -14.04 -4.60 14.23
N ARG A 8 -12.89 -4.39 13.58
CA ARG A 8 -12.41 -5.22 12.45
C ARG A 8 -12.19 -6.68 12.85
N GLU A 9 -11.63 -6.95 14.03
CA GLU A 9 -11.47 -8.34 14.49
C GLU A 9 -12.82 -9.02 14.72
N ARG A 10 -13.83 -8.28 15.21
CA ARG A 10 -15.22 -8.76 15.34
C ARG A 10 -15.87 -9.01 13.98
N GLU A 11 -15.70 -8.10 13.01
CA GLU A 11 -16.12 -8.31 11.62
C GLU A 11 -15.53 -9.60 11.04
N ILE A 12 -14.25 -9.89 11.31
CA ILE A 12 -13.56 -11.11 10.87
C ILE A 12 -14.12 -12.36 11.59
N GLN A 13 -14.36 -12.28 12.90
CA GLN A 13 -14.88 -13.40 13.70
C GLN A 13 -16.34 -13.74 13.39
N ALA A 14 -17.17 -12.74 13.07
CA ALA A 14 -18.56 -12.92 12.66
C ALA A 14 -18.71 -13.27 11.16
N PHE A 15 -17.62 -13.28 10.39
CA PHE A 15 -17.68 -13.49 8.95
C PHE A 15 -17.97 -14.95 8.58
N VAL A 16 -19.15 -15.18 8.00
CA VAL A 16 -19.50 -16.46 7.40
C VAL A 16 -19.00 -16.51 5.95
N THR A 17 -17.96 -17.31 5.74
CA THR A 17 -17.42 -17.61 4.41
C THR A 17 -18.50 -18.24 3.53
N ARG A 18 -18.63 -17.76 2.28
CA ARG A 18 -19.55 -18.30 1.28
C ARG A 18 -18.74 -18.79 0.09
N GLU A 19 -19.11 -19.97 -0.41
CA GLU A 19 -18.65 -20.48 -1.69
C GLU A 19 -19.26 -19.67 -2.84
N PHE A 20 -18.49 -19.48 -3.90
CA PHE A 20 -18.98 -19.06 -5.20
C PHE A 20 -18.01 -19.50 -6.29
N TRP A 21 -18.49 -19.63 -7.51
CA TRP A 21 -17.68 -20.05 -8.65
C TRP A 21 -17.59 -18.96 -9.71
N THR A 22 -16.55 -19.04 -10.54
CA THR A 22 -16.46 -18.34 -11.82
C THR A 22 -16.21 -19.34 -12.93
N VAL A 23 -16.81 -19.15 -14.09
CA VAL A 23 -16.59 -19.98 -15.28
C VAL A 23 -15.97 -19.10 -16.37
N ASP A 24 -14.74 -19.43 -16.76
CA ASP A 24 -14.06 -18.85 -17.92
C ASP A 24 -13.98 -19.89 -19.03
N VAL A 25 -14.09 -19.47 -20.30
CA VAL A 25 -13.99 -20.34 -21.48
C VAL A 25 -12.79 -19.90 -22.33
N GLU A 26 -11.97 -20.86 -22.72
CA GLU A 26 -10.87 -20.66 -23.66
C GLU A 26 -11.40 -20.70 -25.09
N LEU A 27 -11.27 -19.56 -25.77
CA LEU A 27 -11.79 -19.31 -27.11
C LEU A 27 -10.68 -18.87 -28.07
N SER A 28 -10.88 -19.10 -29.36
CA SER A 28 -10.03 -18.59 -30.43
C SER A 28 -10.83 -18.29 -31.70
N VAL A 29 -10.20 -17.60 -32.65
CA VAL A 29 -10.67 -17.60 -34.03
C VAL A 29 -10.34 -18.97 -34.65
N PRO A 30 -11.25 -19.62 -35.42
CA PRO A 30 -10.97 -20.91 -36.03
C PRO A 30 -9.67 -20.92 -36.85
N GLY A 31 -8.79 -21.89 -36.58
CA GLY A 31 -7.48 -22.01 -37.21
C GLY A 31 -6.38 -21.08 -36.67
N ALA A 32 -6.64 -20.32 -35.60
CA ALA A 32 -5.61 -19.59 -34.87
C ALA A 32 -4.68 -20.55 -34.08
N SER A 33 -3.55 -20.04 -33.60
CA SER A 33 -2.62 -20.82 -32.77
C SER A 33 -3.01 -20.80 -31.28
N GLU A 34 -2.51 -21.75 -30.49
CA GLU A 34 -2.68 -21.73 -29.02
C GLU A 34 -2.18 -20.42 -28.38
N ALA A 35 -1.21 -19.74 -29.00
CA ALA A 35 -0.70 -18.46 -28.52
C ALA A 35 -1.66 -17.27 -28.73
N ASP A 36 -2.74 -17.47 -29.51
CA ASP A 36 -3.80 -16.50 -29.81
C ASP A 36 -5.12 -16.85 -29.08
N HIS A 37 -5.14 -17.92 -28.28
CA HIS A 37 -6.26 -18.25 -27.41
C HIS A 37 -6.48 -17.16 -26.35
N PHE A 38 -7.72 -16.94 -25.96
CA PHE A 38 -8.10 -15.95 -24.95
C PHE A 38 -9.24 -16.47 -24.06
N LEU A 39 -9.30 -15.97 -22.83
CA LEU A 39 -10.36 -16.32 -21.88
C LEU A 39 -11.53 -15.34 -21.95
N ALA A 40 -12.74 -15.86 -22.07
CA ALA A 40 -13.98 -15.11 -21.93
C ALA A 40 -14.75 -15.60 -20.68
N ARG A 41 -15.13 -14.68 -19.80
CA ARG A 41 -15.85 -15.01 -18.55
C ARG A 41 -17.34 -15.10 -18.81
N VAL A 42 -18.03 -16.11 -18.25
CA VAL A 42 -19.50 -16.12 -18.25
C VAL A 42 -20.04 -14.98 -17.40
N THR A 43 -20.92 -14.15 -17.98
CA THR A 43 -21.53 -12.97 -17.35
C THR A 43 -23.06 -12.95 -17.41
N GLY A 44 -23.70 -13.85 -18.14
CA GLY A 44 -25.16 -13.91 -18.28
C GLY A 44 -25.63 -15.31 -18.64
N VAL A 45 -26.81 -15.71 -18.15
CA VAL A 45 -27.48 -16.97 -18.49
C VAL A 45 -28.94 -16.67 -18.75
N ASP A 46 -29.43 -16.99 -19.97
CA ASP A 46 -30.77 -16.70 -20.48
C ASP A 46 -31.26 -15.25 -20.21
N GLY A 47 -30.32 -14.29 -20.24
CA GLY A 47 -30.59 -12.86 -20.04
C GLY A 47 -30.53 -12.36 -18.58
N VAL A 48 -30.15 -13.22 -17.62
CA VAL A 48 -30.04 -12.89 -16.20
C VAL A 48 -28.58 -12.96 -15.72
N ASP A 49 -28.20 -12.08 -14.79
CA ASP A 49 -26.90 -12.14 -14.09
C ASP A 49 -26.78 -13.47 -13.33
N PRO A 50 -25.75 -14.30 -13.60
CA PRO A 50 -25.72 -15.65 -13.08
C PRO A 50 -25.13 -15.70 -11.67
N ALA A 51 -25.73 -16.52 -10.82
CA ALA A 51 -25.16 -16.93 -9.54
C ALA A 51 -24.66 -18.38 -9.65
N PHE A 52 -23.40 -18.61 -9.29
CA PHE A 52 -22.81 -19.95 -9.25
C PHE A 52 -22.42 -20.30 -7.80
N PRO A 53 -23.38 -20.69 -6.94
CA PRO A 53 -23.13 -20.95 -5.53
C PRO A 53 -22.41 -22.28 -5.27
N ASP A 54 -22.54 -23.25 -6.19
CA ASP A 54 -22.07 -24.62 -6.04
C ASP A 54 -21.64 -25.26 -7.38
N GLN A 55 -20.97 -26.41 -7.28
CA GLN A 55 -20.49 -27.20 -8.41
C GLN A 55 -21.65 -27.68 -9.32
N ALA A 56 -22.79 -28.10 -8.78
CA ALA A 56 -23.88 -28.68 -9.58
C ALA A 56 -24.51 -27.63 -10.54
N THR A 57 -24.61 -26.38 -10.07
CA THR A 57 -25.00 -25.24 -10.90
C THR A 57 -23.97 -25.00 -12.02
N VAL A 58 -22.67 -25.10 -11.70
CA VAL A 58 -21.58 -24.93 -12.66
C VAL A 58 -21.54 -26.05 -13.70
N ASP A 59 -21.73 -27.30 -13.31
CA ASP A 59 -21.75 -28.47 -14.22
C ASP A 59 -22.83 -28.30 -15.30
N THR A 60 -24.01 -27.82 -14.91
CA THR A 60 -25.11 -27.50 -15.84
C THR A 60 -24.69 -26.46 -16.90
N ILE A 61 -23.86 -25.49 -16.52
CA ILE A 61 -23.30 -24.48 -17.44
C ILE A 61 -22.17 -25.05 -18.29
N ILE A 62 -21.31 -25.92 -17.75
CA ILE A 62 -20.25 -26.62 -18.51
C ILE A 62 -20.88 -27.49 -19.61
N ASP A 63 -21.93 -28.24 -19.29
CA ASP A 63 -22.70 -29.04 -20.25
C ASP A 63 -23.35 -28.16 -21.33
N ALA A 64 -23.87 -26.99 -20.96
CA ALA A 64 -24.43 -26.03 -21.91
C ALA A 64 -23.39 -25.46 -22.86
N LEU A 65 -22.24 -25.03 -22.34
CA LEU A 65 -21.12 -24.49 -23.11
C LEU A 65 -20.51 -25.53 -24.05
N SER A 66 -20.37 -26.78 -23.61
CA SER A 66 -19.81 -27.88 -24.41
C SER A 66 -20.66 -28.24 -25.63
N ALA A 67 -21.97 -27.96 -25.58
CA ALA A 67 -22.91 -28.16 -26.69
C ALA A 67 -23.30 -26.85 -27.42
N SER A 68 -22.54 -25.77 -27.20
CA SER A 68 -22.84 -24.44 -27.76
C SER A 68 -21.98 -24.07 -28.97
N THR A 69 -22.54 -23.23 -29.82
CA THR A 69 -21.81 -22.46 -30.84
C THR A 69 -21.49 -21.07 -30.29
N PHE A 70 -20.28 -20.56 -30.54
CA PHE A 70 -19.80 -19.30 -29.99
C PHE A 70 -19.69 -18.23 -31.07
N ARG A 71 -20.27 -17.05 -30.82
CA ARG A 71 -20.27 -15.92 -31.77
C ARG A 71 -20.07 -14.59 -31.07
N VAL A 72 -19.23 -13.73 -31.64
CA VAL A 72 -19.03 -12.35 -31.17
C VAL A 72 -20.25 -11.50 -31.51
N LEU A 73 -20.92 -10.94 -30.50
CA LEU A 73 -22.05 -10.03 -30.67
C LEU A 73 -21.62 -8.57 -30.83
N GLU A 74 -20.62 -8.16 -30.06
CA GLU A 74 -20.16 -6.77 -30.01
C GLU A 74 -18.67 -6.72 -29.65
N VAL A 75 -17.96 -5.79 -30.28
CA VAL A 75 -16.58 -5.44 -29.92
C VAL A 75 -16.51 -3.94 -29.66
N GLY A 76 -15.80 -3.55 -28.61
CA GLY A 76 -15.62 -2.15 -28.23
C GLY A 76 -14.23 -1.89 -27.67
N SER A 77 -13.69 -0.72 -28.00
CA SER A 77 -12.38 -0.27 -27.51
C SER A 77 -12.54 1.09 -26.81
N ALA A 78 -12.04 1.19 -25.58
CA ALA A 78 -12.04 2.44 -24.82
C ALA A 78 -10.63 2.77 -24.35
N GLU A 79 -10.15 3.99 -24.62
CA GLU A 79 -8.91 4.50 -24.05
C GLU A 79 -9.19 5.31 -22.78
N THR A 80 -8.45 5.01 -21.72
CA THR A 80 -8.61 5.63 -20.39
C THR A 80 -7.30 6.27 -19.93
N ASN A 81 -7.41 7.45 -19.34
CA ASN A 81 -6.28 8.19 -18.76
C ASN A 81 -6.12 7.82 -17.28
N ARG A 82 -5.12 7.01 -16.96
CA ARG A 82 -4.72 6.76 -15.57
C ARG A 82 -3.85 7.92 -15.08
N MET A 83 -4.48 8.87 -14.39
CA MET A 83 -3.81 10.01 -13.76
C MET A 83 -2.82 9.55 -12.69
N SER A 84 -1.73 10.28 -12.50
CA SER A 84 -0.87 10.05 -11.35
C SER A 84 -1.57 10.48 -10.05
N PRO A 85 -1.20 9.88 -8.90
CA PRO A 85 -1.53 10.40 -7.58
C PRO A 85 -0.87 11.78 -7.33
N PRO A 86 -1.38 12.54 -6.33
CA PRO A 86 -0.82 13.83 -5.92
C PRO A 86 0.58 13.69 -5.28
N PRO A 87 1.27 14.83 -5.06
CA PRO A 87 2.38 14.94 -4.11
C PRO A 87 2.02 14.42 -2.72
N PHE A 88 3.02 14.14 -1.88
CA PHE A 88 2.77 13.51 -0.58
C PHE A 88 2.17 14.45 0.46
N THR A 89 1.15 13.95 1.14
CA THR A 89 0.79 14.34 2.51
C THR A 89 1.51 13.45 3.50
N THR A 90 1.44 13.78 4.79
CA THR A 90 2.03 12.97 5.88
C THR A 90 1.46 11.56 5.92
N SER A 91 0.13 11.44 5.84
CA SER A 91 -0.56 10.15 5.81
C SER A 91 -0.14 9.33 4.59
N THR A 92 -0.20 9.90 3.40
CA THR A 92 0.14 9.17 2.16
C THR A 92 1.62 8.79 2.09
N LEU A 93 2.53 9.57 2.69
CA LEU A 93 3.94 9.21 2.84
C LEU A 93 4.13 8.01 3.77
N GLN A 94 3.47 8.01 4.95
CA GLN A 94 3.50 6.88 5.88
C GLN A 94 2.95 5.61 5.21
N GLN A 95 1.83 5.72 4.48
CA GLN A 95 1.23 4.61 3.73
C GLN A 95 2.19 4.03 2.69
N VAL A 96 2.75 4.84 1.79
CA VAL A 96 3.69 4.35 0.75
C VAL A 96 4.97 3.78 1.38
N SER A 97 5.48 4.38 2.46
CA SER A 97 6.70 3.93 3.13
C SER A 97 6.50 2.58 3.84
N GLY A 98 5.32 2.35 4.43
CA GLY A 98 4.91 1.05 4.98
C GLY A 98 4.88 -0.04 3.91
N THR A 99 4.21 0.22 2.80
CA THR A 99 4.06 -0.76 1.70
C THR A 99 5.37 -1.00 0.94
N ARG A 100 6.00 0.04 0.40
CA ARG A 100 7.18 -0.09 -0.49
C ARG A 100 8.50 -0.24 0.27
N LEU A 101 8.73 0.57 1.31
CA LEU A 101 10.01 0.60 2.02
C LEU A 101 10.07 -0.31 3.24
N ARG A 102 8.90 -0.85 3.65
CA ARG A 102 8.74 -1.74 4.82
C ARG A 102 9.05 -1.05 6.16
N LEU A 103 8.81 0.26 6.23
CA LEU A 103 9.05 1.13 7.40
C LEU A 103 7.77 1.34 8.22
N SER A 104 7.87 1.38 9.55
CA SER A 104 6.76 1.84 10.40
C SER A 104 6.50 3.34 10.23
N ALA A 105 5.32 3.81 10.63
CA ALA A 105 4.97 5.23 10.64
C ALA A 105 5.98 6.04 11.49
N LYS A 106 6.34 5.53 12.68
CA LYS A 106 7.34 6.11 13.58
C LYS A 106 8.71 6.26 12.91
N ARG A 107 9.20 5.20 12.24
CA ARG A 107 10.50 5.24 11.54
C ARG A 107 10.47 6.11 10.29
N THR A 108 9.36 6.13 9.57
CA THR A 108 9.14 7.01 8.40
C THR A 108 9.23 8.47 8.81
N MET A 109 8.55 8.87 9.89
CA MET A 109 8.59 10.26 10.37
C MET A 109 9.96 10.67 10.91
N GLN A 110 10.71 9.75 11.53
CA GLN A 110 12.09 10.03 11.94
C GLN A 110 13.01 10.28 10.74
N LEU A 111 12.96 9.41 9.72
CA LEU A 111 13.75 9.60 8.50
C LEU A 111 13.33 10.84 7.70
N ALA A 112 12.05 11.22 7.75
CA ALA A 112 11.57 12.46 7.13
C ALA A 112 12.03 13.71 7.91
N GLN A 113 12.10 13.64 9.24
CA GLN A 113 12.73 14.69 10.07
C GLN A 113 14.22 14.84 9.69
N ASP A 114 14.97 13.74 9.61
CA ASP A 114 16.39 13.75 9.21
C ASP A 114 16.57 14.45 7.84
N LEU A 115 15.74 14.10 6.84
CA LEU A 115 15.77 14.72 5.50
C LEU A 115 15.36 16.20 5.47
N TYR A 116 14.46 16.61 6.37
CA TYR A 116 14.03 18.01 6.49
C TYR A 116 15.13 18.87 7.12
N GLU A 117 15.76 18.38 8.19
CA GLU A 117 16.89 19.04 8.86
C GLU A 117 18.15 19.11 7.98
N ASP A 118 18.41 18.07 7.16
CA ASP A 118 19.45 18.09 6.11
C ASP A 118 19.08 19.00 4.90
N GLY A 119 17.91 19.66 4.90
CA GLY A 119 17.48 20.59 3.85
C GLY A 119 17.14 19.92 2.51
N LEU A 120 16.81 18.63 2.52
CA LEU A 120 16.55 17.84 1.31
C LEU A 120 15.06 17.82 0.92
N ILE A 121 14.14 17.87 1.88
CA ILE A 121 12.68 17.88 1.64
C ILE A 121 11.98 19.05 2.33
N THR A 122 10.77 19.37 1.87
CA THR A 122 9.84 20.27 2.56
C THR A 122 9.31 19.66 3.87
N TYR A 123 8.67 20.48 4.71
CA TYR A 123 8.20 20.05 6.03
C TYR A 123 7.26 18.85 5.97
N MET A 124 7.60 17.79 6.71
CA MET A 124 6.99 16.47 6.59
C MET A 124 5.69 16.29 7.40
N ARG A 125 5.22 17.31 8.13
CA ARG A 125 3.93 17.29 8.87
C ARG A 125 2.94 18.24 8.21
N THR A 126 2.44 17.80 7.08
CA THR A 126 1.50 18.50 6.20
C THR A 126 0.35 17.58 5.77
N ASP A 127 -0.86 18.11 5.67
CA ASP A 127 -2.00 17.48 4.99
C ASP A 127 -2.24 18.10 3.59
N SER A 128 -1.45 19.12 3.23
CA SER A 128 -1.52 19.80 1.95
C SER A 128 -0.93 18.96 0.81
N VAL A 129 -1.59 19.03 -0.36
CA VAL A 129 -1.07 18.53 -1.65
C VAL A 129 -0.58 19.66 -2.56
N SER A 130 -0.57 20.91 -2.05
CA SER A 130 -0.17 22.10 -2.80
C SER A 130 1.34 22.13 -3.06
N VAL A 131 1.74 22.69 -4.20
CA VAL A 131 3.14 22.88 -4.58
C VAL A 131 3.31 24.25 -5.23
N SER A 132 4.39 24.96 -4.88
CA SER A 132 4.72 26.27 -5.44
C SER A 132 4.92 26.24 -6.97
N PRO A 133 4.53 27.31 -7.71
CA PRO A 133 4.74 27.42 -9.15
C PRO A 133 6.19 27.16 -9.59
N GLU A 134 7.16 27.61 -8.80
CA GLU A 134 8.60 27.47 -9.02
C GLU A 134 9.03 26.00 -8.99
N ALA A 135 8.56 25.25 -7.99
CA ALA A 135 8.84 23.83 -7.84
C ALA A 135 8.15 22.98 -8.92
N ILE A 136 6.93 23.36 -9.34
CA ILE A 136 6.26 22.72 -10.49
C ILE A 136 7.06 22.98 -11.78
N ALA A 137 7.49 24.21 -12.03
CA ALA A 137 8.30 24.55 -13.20
C ALA A 137 9.65 23.82 -13.21
N ALA A 138 10.33 23.70 -12.06
CA ALA A 138 11.55 22.91 -11.93
C ALA A 138 11.31 21.42 -12.19
N THR A 139 10.22 20.86 -11.67
CA THR A 139 9.87 19.44 -11.88
C THR A 139 9.57 19.14 -13.35
N ARG A 140 8.86 20.05 -14.04
CA ARG A 140 8.57 19.91 -15.49
C ARG A 140 9.85 19.90 -16.33
N ARG A 141 10.83 20.77 -16.03
CA ARG A 141 12.15 20.75 -16.70
C ARG A 141 12.91 19.44 -16.47
N VAL A 142 12.82 18.86 -15.27
CA VAL A 142 13.42 17.54 -14.97
C VAL A 142 12.74 16.43 -15.79
N ILE A 143 11.40 16.43 -15.89
CA ILE A 143 10.67 15.46 -16.71
C ILE A 143 11.06 15.58 -18.18
N GLU A 144 11.11 16.80 -18.72
CA GLU A 144 11.48 17.06 -20.11
C GLU A 144 12.89 16.56 -20.44
N ALA A 145 13.86 16.82 -19.55
CA ALA A 145 15.24 16.40 -19.73
C ALA A 145 15.48 14.88 -19.59
N ASP A 146 14.68 14.20 -18.76
CA ASP A 146 14.85 12.76 -18.47
C ASP A 146 14.02 11.84 -19.39
N TYR A 147 12.80 12.26 -19.71
CA TYR A 147 11.78 11.43 -20.38
C TYR A 147 11.35 12.01 -21.73
N GLY A 148 11.65 13.28 -22.02
CA GLY A 148 11.22 13.97 -23.23
C GLY A 148 9.87 14.70 -23.08
N SER A 149 9.57 15.54 -24.07
CA SER A 149 8.44 16.48 -24.04
C SER A 149 7.07 15.79 -23.99
N GLU A 150 6.92 14.58 -24.53
CA GLU A 150 5.64 13.83 -24.50
C GLU A 150 5.21 13.42 -23.08
N TYR A 151 6.15 13.33 -22.14
CA TYR A 151 5.87 13.04 -20.73
C TYR A 151 5.50 14.29 -19.92
N VAL A 152 5.60 15.49 -20.51
CA VAL A 152 5.24 16.76 -19.89
C VAL A 152 3.82 17.15 -20.35
N PRO A 153 2.82 17.22 -19.46
CA PRO A 153 1.48 17.69 -19.83
C PRO A 153 1.52 19.13 -20.35
N SER A 154 0.65 19.49 -21.29
CA SER A 154 0.60 20.85 -21.86
C SER A 154 0.39 21.95 -20.81
N SER A 155 -0.34 21.66 -19.72
CA SER A 155 -0.54 22.55 -18.57
C SER A 155 0.05 21.98 -17.26
N PRO A 156 0.46 22.83 -16.30
CA PRO A 156 0.88 22.38 -14.97
C PRO A 156 -0.24 21.66 -14.21
N ARG A 157 0.05 20.52 -13.58
CA ARG A 157 -0.95 19.78 -12.80
C ARG A 157 -1.03 20.34 -11.39
N ARG A 158 -2.18 20.92 -11.04
CA ARG A 158 -2.48 21.44 -9.71
C ARG A 158 -3.39 20.46 -8.98
N PHE A 159 -3.11 20.26 -7.69
CA PHE A 159 -3.90 19.41 -6.80
C PHE A 159 -4.47 20.31 -5.69
N GLN A 160 -5.70 20.02 -5.26
CA GLN A 160 -6.37 20.74 -4.18
C GLN A 160 -6.52 19.80 -2.99
N THR A 161 -6.23 20.33 -1.80
CA THR A 161 -6.43 19.64 -0.53
C THR A 161 -7.93 19.49 -0.29
N ARG A 162 -8.36 18.32 0.21
CA ARG A 162 -9.79 18.02 0.46
C ARG A 162 -10.23 18.34 1.89
N THR A 163 -9.30 18.46 2.83
CA THR A 163 -9.57 18.86 4.22
C THR A 163 -10.01 20.32 4.29
N ARG A 164 -11.10 20.59 5.01
CA ARG A 164 -11.75 21.91 5.06
C ARG A 164 -10.98 22.95 5.87
N ASN A 165 -10.19 22.48 6.84
CA ASN A 165 -9.33 23.25 7.74
C ASN A 165 -7.86 22.78 7.58
N ALA A 166 -7.44 22.43 6.36
CA ALA A 166 -6.04 22.07 6.11
C ALA A 166 -5.14 23.23 6.54
N GLN A 167 -3.94 22.94 7.07
CA GLN A 167 -3.01 24.01 7.44
C GLN A 167 -2.38 24.60 6.18
N GLU A 168 -3.13 25.47 5.49
CA GLU A 168 -2.84 26.00 4.14
C GLU A 168 -1.51 26.75 4.02
N ALA A 169 -0.86 27.05 5.15
CA ALA A 169 0.50 27.59 5.21
C ALA A 169 1.60 26.61 4.76
N HIS A 170 1.30 25.31 4.58
CA HIS A 170 2.31 24.30 4.22
C HIS A 170 2.15 23.78 2.79
N GLU A 171 3.29 23.57 2.11
CA GLU A 171 3.35 22.78 0.88
C GLU A 171 3.25 21.27 1.19
N ALA A 172 3.07 20.47 0.14
CA ALA A 172 3.22 19.02 0.17
C ALA A 172 4.67 18.59 0.48
N ILE A 173 4.84 17.33 0.88
CA ILE A 173 6.15 16.71 1.07
C ILE A 173 6.77 16.38 -0.29
N ARG A 174 7.83 17.11 -0.63
CA ARG A 174 8.57 17.02 -1.90
C ARG A 174 10.05 17.32 -1.68
N PRO A 175 10.94 17.05 -2.63
CA PRO A 175 12.29 17.61 -2.60
C PRO A 175 12.25 19.15 -2.55
N VAL A 176 13.15 19.77 -1.77
CA VAL A 176 13.37 21.23 -1.84
C VAL A 176 13.84 21.61 -3.23
N ASP A 177 14.84 20.88 -3.73
CA ASP A 177 15.37 20.92 -5.09
C ASP A 177 15.20 19.55 -5.76
N VAL A 178 14.40 19.51 -6.82
CA VAL A 178 14.10 18.30 -7.61
C VAL A 178 15.20 17.96 -8.62
N ALA A 179 16.15 18.86 -8.89
CA ALA A 179 17.31 18.56 -9.72
C ALA A 179 18.29 17.60 -9.00
N ARG A 180 18.29 17.57 -7.66
CA ARG A 180 19.01 16.57 -6.85
C ARG A 180 18.39 15.20 -7.06
N ARG A 181 19.03 14.36 -7.87
CA ARG A 181 18.49 13.03 -8.20
C ARG A 181 18.67 12.04 -7.04
N PRO A 182 17.79 11.03 -6.89
CA PRO A 182 17.92 10.02 -5.83
C PRO A 182 19.31 9.38 -5.75
N GLN A 183 19.97 9.15 -6.88
CA GLN A 183 21.32 8.60 -6.97
C GLN A 183 22.36 9.52 -6.30
N THR A 184 22.21 10.84 -6.43
CA THR A 184 23.10 11.83 -5.79
C THR A 184 22.83 11.93 -4.29
N VAL A 185 21.55 11.90 -3.87
CA VAL A 185 21.16 12.04 -2.46
C VAL A 185 21.44 10.77 -1.65
N ARG A 186 21.41 9.58 -2.25
CA ARG A 186 21.83 8.32 -1.58
C ARG A 186 23.26 8.35 -1.02
N GLY A 187 24.14 9.20 -1.54
CA GLY A 187 25.50 9.40 -1.00
C GLY A 187 25.60 10.46 0.10
N LEU A 188 24.57 11.29 0.29
CA LEU A 188 24.53 12.39 1.25
C LEU A 188 23.68 12.05 2.49
N ALA A 189 22.56 11.35 2.28
CA ALA A 189 21.57 11.06 3.30
C ALA A 189 22.02 9.94 4.25
N ARG A 190 21.67 10.07 5.54
CA ARG A 190 22.08 9.13 6.59
C ARG A 190 21.25 7.84 6.56
N GLY A 191 21.92 6.69 6.44
CA GLY A 191 21.27 5.37 6.56
C GLY A 191 20.14 5.16 5.54
N ASP A 192 18.95 4.81 6.02
CA ASP A 192 17.77 4.58 5.16
C ASP A 192 17.15 5.86 4.57
N ALA A 193 17.55 7.06 5.01
CA ALA A 193 16.94 8.31 4.58
C ALA A 193 16.97 8.50 3.05
N GLY A 194 18.05 8.07 2.38
CA GLY A 194 18.15 8.13 0.92
C GLY A 194 17.08 7.32 0.18
N ARG A 195 16.59 6.21 0.77
CA ARG A 195 15.49 5.41 0.20
C ARG A 195 14.13 6.11 0.35
N LEU A 196 13.94 6.83 1.46
CA LEU A 196 12.73 7.63 1.67
C LEU A 196 12.71 8.85 0.74
N TYR A 197 13.86 9.53 0.58
CA TYR A 197 14.02 10.62 -0.36
C TYR A 197 13.68 10.20 -1.79
N GLU A 198 14.14 9.02 -2.23
CA GLU A 198 13.83 8.48 -3.56
C GLU A 198 12.33 8.31 -3.79
N VAL A 199 11.60 7.79 -2.80
CA VAL A 199 10.14 7.66 -2.86
C VAL A 199 9.45 9.04 -2.93
N ILE A 200 9.91 10.02 -2.15
CA ILE A 200 9.40 11.40 -2.16
C ILE A 200 9.66 12.08 -3.51
N TRP A 201 10.88 11.96 -4.04
CA TRP A 201 11.28 12.48 -5.35
C TRP A 201 10.43 11.85 -6.47
N GLN A 202 10.29 10.52 -6.48
CA GLN A 202 9.46 9.82 -7.46
C GLN A 202 7.99 10.29 -7.41
N ARG A 203 7.41 10.49 -6.22
CA ARG A 203 6.02 10.97 -6.11
C ARG A 203 5.87 12.39 -6.64
N MET A 204 6.81 13.28 -6.32
CA MET A 204 6.80 14.65 -6.82
C MET A 204 6.89 14.69 -8.36
N VAL A 205 7.84 13.95 -8.94
CA VAL A 205 8.02 13.88 -10.41
C VAL A 205 6.78 13.28 -11.08
N ALA A 206 6.28 12.13 -10.61
CA ALA A 206 5.06 11.52 -11.13
C ALA A 206 3.86 12.48 -11.12
N SER A 207 3.72 13.31 -10.08
CA SER A 207 2.61 14.28 -9.94
C SER A 207 2.49 15.25 -11.13
N GLN A 208 3.61 15.60 -11.77
CA GLN A 208 3.68 16.54 -12.89
C GLN A 208 3.87 15.87 -14.26
N MET A 209 3.97 14.54 -14.31
CA MET A 209 4.04 13.78 -15.57
C MET A 209 2.67 13.60 -16.21
N ALA A 210 2.67 13.31 -17.51
CA ALA A 210 1.51 12.95 -18.30
C ALA A 210 0.82 11.68 -17.78
N ALA A 211 -0.49 11.58 -18.00
CA ALA A 211 -1.28 10.40 -17.65
C ALA A 211 -0.78 9.17 -18.43
N ALA A 212 -0.82 8.00 -17.80
CA ALA A 212 -0.66 6.76 -18.54
C ALA A 212 -1.94 6.51 -19.35
N ARG A 213 -1.83 6.11 -20.61
CA ARG A 213 -2.98 5.84 -21.49
C ARG A 213 -3.13 4.34 -21.67
N ILE A 214 -4.29 3.82 -21.27
CA ILE A 214 -4.60 2.38 -21.29
C ILE A 214 -5.80 2.18 -22.21
N ARG A 215 -5.61 1.45 -23.30
CA ARG A 215 -6.73 0.94 -24.12
C ARG A 215 -7.24 -0.33 -23.47
N THR A 216 -8.55 -0.46 -23.36
CA THR A 216 -9.23 -1.70 -22.99
C THR A 216 -10.14 -2.09 -24.13
N ASP A 217 -9.87 -3.26 -24.68
CA ASP A 217 -10.64 -3.90 -25.73
C ASP A 217 -11.55 -4.94 -25.08
N LYS A 218 -12.86 -4.85 -25.33
CA LYS A 218 -13.91 -5.72 -24.79
C LYS A 218 -14.61 -6.42 -25.95
N ALA A 219 -14.90 -7.71 -25.77
CA ALA A 219 -15.78 -8.47 -26.65
C ALA A 219 -16.93 -9.07 -25.84
N SER A 220 -18.15 -8.87 -26.32
CA SER A 220 -19.35 -9.58 -25.86
C SER A 220 -19.60 -10.76 -26.81
N ILE A 221 -19.75 -11.95 -26.24
CA ILE A 221 -19.82 -13.22 -26.97
C ILE A 221 -21.08 -13.94 -26.50
N GLU A 222 -21.87 -14.46 -27.43
CA GLU A 222 -22.93 -15.42 -27.11
C GLU A 222 -22.43 -16.85 -27.35
N ALA A 223 -22.80 -17.75 -26.44
CA ALA A 223 -22.80 -19.17 -26.63
C ALA A 223 -24.27 -19.63 -26.76
N ARG A 224 -24.64 -20.19 -27.91
CA ARG A 224 -26.00 -20.68 -28.19
C ARG A 224 -26.01 -22.19 -28.34
N ARG A 225 -26.87 -22.84 -27.57
CA ARG A 225 -27.13 -24.29 -27.61
C ARG A 225 -28.41 -24.56 -28.40
N SER A 226 -28.38 -25.53 -29.31
CA SER A 226 -29.53 -25.85 -30.20
C SER A 226 -30.67 -26.64 -29.52
N GLY A 227 -30.55 -26.96 -28.23
CA GLY A 227 -31.58 -27.65 -27.44
C GLY A 227 -31.08 -28.05 -26.05
N GLY A 228 -31.92 -27.88 -25.03
CA GLY A 228 -31.55 -27.97 -23.62
C GLY A 228 -31.73 -26.63 -22.90
N SER A 229 -31.36 -26.57 -21.62
CA SER A 229 -31.37 -25.36 -20.81
C SER A 229 -30.04 -25.23 -20.04
N PRO A 230 -29.44 -24.03 -19.92
CA PRO A 230 -29.83 -22.79 -20.59
C PRO A 230 -29.64 -22.84 -22.12
N ALA A 231 -30.36 -21.98 -22.83
CA ALA A 231 -30.29 -21.90 -24.30
C ALA A 231 -29.27 -20.85 -24.78
N LEU A 232 -29.07 -19.80 -23.98
CA LEU A 232 -28.15 -18.70 -24.23
C LEU A 232 -27.26 -18.46 -23.01
N VAL A 233 -25.95 -18.54 -23.20
CA VAL A 233 -24.96 -18.09 -22.22
C VAL A 233 -24.20 -16.90 -22.80
N MET A 234 -24.08 -15.82 -22.03
CA MET A 234 -23.34 -14.61 -22.40
C MET A 234 -21.97 -14.64 -21.75
N LEU A 235 -20.94 -14.33 -22.54
CA LEU A 235 -19.56 -14.27 -22.10
C LEU A 235 -18.95 -12.90 -22.45
N GLU A 236 -17.99 -12.47 -21.63
CA GLU A 236 -17.25 -11.24 -21.82
C GLU A 236 -15.75 -11.49 -21.74
N ALA A 237 -15.03 -11.15 -22.81
CA ALA A 237 -13.58 -11.08 -22.83
C ALA A 237 -13.11 -9.63 -22.69
N ARG A 238 -12.01 -9.41 -21.96
CA ARG A 238 -11.35 -8.11 -21.84
C ARG A 238 -9.84 -8.28 -21.94
N ALA A 239 -9.23 -7.52 -22.84
CA ALA A 239 -7.80 -7.28 -22.87
C ALA A 239 -7.53 -5.80 -22.61
N SER A 240 -6.44 -5.49 -21.92
CA SER A 240 -5.95 -4.12 -21.78
C SER A 240 -4.58 -4.00 -22.43
N THR A 241 -4.17 -2.79 -22.80
CA THR A 241 -2.86 -2.52 -23.39
C THR A 241 -2.40 -1.13 -23.00
N LEU A 242 -1.14 -1.01 -22.56
CA LEU A 242 -0.51 0.26 -22.23
C LEU A 242 -0.10 0.99 -23.52
N VAL A 243 -0.96 1.90 -23.99
CA VAL A 243 -0.73 2.72 -25.20
C VAL A 243 0.38 3.74 -24.97
N PHE A 244 0.44 4.31 -23.76
CA PHE A 244 1.49 5.25 -23.36
C PHE A 244 1.76 5.14 -21.87
N ALA A 245 3.04 5.00 -21.49
CA ALA A 245 3.43 4.78 -20.11
C ALA A 245 3.19 6.00 -19.20
N GLY A 246 3.33 7.23 -19.71
CA GLY A 246 3.22 8.44 -18.90
C GLY A 246 4.01 8.36 -17.60
N TRP A 247 3.42 8.77 -16.48
CA TRP A 247 4.04 8.70 -15.16
C TRP A 247 4.45 7.28 -14.70
N LEU A 248 3.94 6.19 -15.31
CA LEU A 248 4.38 4.82 -14.98
C LEU A 248 5.80 4.51 -15.48
N ALA A 249 6.33 5.26 -16.45
CA ALA A 249 7.71 5.09 -16.94
C ALA A 249 8.74 5.31 -15.83
N LEU A 250 8.46 6.21 -14.89
CA LEU A 250 9.24 6.47 -13.68
C LEU A 250 9.43 5.23 -12.78
N TYR A 251 8.53 4.25 -12.91
CA TYR A 251 8.54 2.99 -12.17
C TYR A 251 8.96 1.79 -13.04
N GLY A 252 9.48 2.04 -14.24
CA GLY A 252 9.98 1.00 -15.16
C GLY A 252 8.94 0.38 -16.08
N ALA A 253 7.73 0.95 -16.17
CA ALA A 253 6.74 0.51 -17.16
C ALA A 253 7.16 0.93 -18.58
N THR A 254 7.01 0.01 -19.54
CA THR A 254 7.27 0.23 -20.97
C THR A 254 6.12 -0.34 -21.78
N ALA A 255 5.77 0.30 -22.91
CA ALA A 255 4.70 -0.18 -23.78
C ALA A 255 5.03 -1.58 -24.37
N GLU A 256 6.30 -1.82 -24.69
CA GLU A 256 6.78 -3.07 -25.29
C GLU A 256 6.66 -4.30 -24.38
N ARG A 257 6.70 -4.14 -23.05
CA ARG A 257 6.67 -5.27 -22.12
C ARG A 257 5.26 -5.80 -21.82
N GLY A 258 4.20 -5.10 -22.24
CA GLY A 258 2.79 -5.45 -22.00
C GLY A 258 2.34 -5.38 -20.52
N ASN A 259 3.24 -5.69 -19.60
CA ASN A 259 3.07 -5.64 -18.16
C ASN A 259 3.51 -4.29 -17.60
N ALA A 260 2.56 -3.51 -17.09
CA ALA A 260 2.87 -2.53 -16.06
C ALA A 260 3.42 -3.28 -14.83
N PRO A 261 4.48 -2.79 -14.15
CA PRO A 261 4.95 -3.38 -12.90
C PRO A 261 3.81 -3.45 -11.89
N ALA A 262 3.46 -4.67 -11.44
CA ALA A 262 2.31 -4.92 -10.57
C ALA A 262 2.44 -4.28 -9.17
N GLU A 263 3.63 -3.79 -8.81
CA GLU A 263 3.93 -3.21 -7.51
C GLU A 263 4.51 -1.80 -7.68
N THR A 264 3.69 -0.74 -7.52
CA THR A 264 4.14 0.61 -7.08
C THR A 264 3.00 1.66 -6.96
N LEU A 265 1.81 1.29 -6.48
CA LEU A 265 0.88 2.27 -5.89
C LEU A 265 0.41 1.77 -4.52
N ALA A 266 0.49 2.61 -3.50
CA ALA A 266 0.04 2.22 -2.15
C ALA A 266 -1.49 2.21 -2.01
N ASP A 267 -2.20 2.58 -3.05
CA ASP A 267 -3.64 2.81 -3.02
C ASP A 267 -4.44 1.49 -3.04
N GLY A 268 -3.78 0.36 -3.29
CA GLY A 268 -4.40 -0.97 -3.37
C GLY A 268 -4.88 -1.31 -4.78
N GLU A 269 -4.97 -0.31 -5.67
CA GLU A 269 -5.00 -0.50 -7.12
C GLU A 269 -3.63 -0.96 -7.66
N VAL A 270 -3.27 -2.20 -7.30
CA VAL A 270 -2.61 -3.07 -8.28
C VAL A 270 -3.53 -3.04 -9.51
N PRO A 271 -3.12 -2.46 -10.66
CA PRO A 271 -3.89 -2.71 -11.87
C PRO A 271 -3.90 -4.24 -12.02
N ALA A 272 -5.08 -4.82 -12.19
CA ALA A 272 -5.18 -6.25 -12.49
C ALA A 272 -4.15 -6.58 -13.59
N PRO A 273 -3.41 -7.69 -13.50
CA PRO A 273 -2.42 -8.04 -14.51
C PRO A 273 -3.06 -7.86 -15.87
N VAL A 274 -2.41 -7.04 -16.70
CA VAL A 274 -2.94 -6.61 -17.99
C VAL A 274 -3.06 -7.88 -18.83
N ASN A 275 -4.27 -8.44 -18.91
CA ASN A 275 -4.54 -9.66 -19.67
C ASN A 275 -4.08 -9.40 -21.10
N SER A 276 -2.98 -10.05 -21.46
CA SER A 276 -2.00 -9.42 -22.33
C SER A 276 -2.33 -9.53 -23.81
N ARG A 277 -3.31 -10.39 -24.16
CA ARG A 277 -3.69 -10.73 -25.53
C ARG A 277 -5.19 -11.06 -25.60
N MET A 278 -5.85 -10.40 -26.52
CA MET A 278 -7.07 -10.86 -27.19
C MET A 278 -6.82 -10.51 -28.67
N PRO A 279 -7.07 -11.43 -29.62
CA PRO A 279 -6.91 -11.14 -31.04
C PRO A 279 -7.89 -10.03 -31.47
N VAL A 280 -7.66 -9.44 -32.65
CA VAL A 280 -8.64 -8.52 -33.24
C VAL A 280 -9.88 -9.33 -33.63
N LEU A 281 -11.00 -9.04 -32.98
CA LEU A 281 -12.29 -9.68 -33.23
C LEU A 281 -13.22 -8.74 -34.02
N ALA A 282 -14.10 -9.33 -34.83
CA ALA A 282 -15.15 -8.64 -35.56
C ALA A 282 -16.53 -9.07 -35.05
N ARG A 283 -17.53 -8.20 -35.24
CA ARG A 283 -18.93 -8.54 -35.00
C ARG A 283 -19.38 -9.70 -35.89
N ASP A 284 -20.27 -10.54 -35.36
CA ASP A 284 -20.82 -11.76 -35.97
C ASP A 284 -19.77 -12.84 -36.31
N GLN A 285 -18.52 -12.69 -35.83
CA GLN A 285 -17.46 -13.66 -36.01
C GLN A 285 -17.68 -14.90 -35.14
N ASN A 286 -17.62 -16.08 -35.76
CA ASN A 286 -17.65 -17.36 -35.05
C ASN A 286 -16.32 -17.63 -34.35
N LEU A 287 -16.39 -18.25 -33.17
CA LEU A 287 -15.25 -18.66 -32.35
C LEU A 287 -15.23 -20.17 -32.15
N GLN A 288 -14.04 -20.71 -31.97
CA GLN A 288 -13.81 -22.09 -31.55
C GLN A 288 -13.53 -22.12 -30.05
N ALA A 289 -14.21 -23.00 -29.32
CA ALA A 289 -13.94 -23.27 -27.90
C ALA A 289 -12.99 -24.46 -27.76
N HIS A 290 -12.10 -24.38 -26.77
CA HIS A 290 -11.06 -25.39 -26.51
C HIS A 290 -11.19 -26.02 -25.12
N ALA A 291 -11.43 -25.20 -24.10
CA ALA A 291 -11.59 -25.64 -22.73
C ALA A 291 -12.56 -24.75 -21.95
N VAL A 292 -13.15 -25.31 -20.89
CA VAL A 292 -13.93 -24.58 -19.89
C VAL A 292 -13.20 -24.69 -18.56
N HIS A 293 -13.00 -23.55 -17.89
CA HIS A 293 -12.24 -23.42 -16.65
C HIS A 293 -13.17 -22.95 -15.52
N PRO A 294 -13.85 -23.88 -14.82
CA PRO A 294 -14.51 -23.57 -13.57
C PRO A 294 -13.45 -23.32 -12.49
N ALA A 295 -13.63 -22.25 -11.71
CA ALA A 295 -12.78 -21.94 -10.56
C ALA A 295 -13.64 -21.69 -9.32
N GLN A 296 -13.41 -22.51 -8.29
CA GLN A 296 -14.02 -22.33 -6.98
C GLN A 296 -13.34 -21.19 -6.23
N HIS A 297 -14.16 -20.33 -5.62
CA HIS A 297 -13.71 -19.25 -4.76
C HIS A 297 -14.49 -19.27 -3.45
N PHE A 298 -13.91 -18.58 -2.47
CA PHE A 298 -14.53 -18.34 -1.18
C PHE A 298 -14.46 -16.86 -0.88
N THR A 299 -15.57 -16.29 -0.41
CA THR A 299 -15.58 -14.92 0.09
C THR A 299 -14.59 -14.82 1.26
N LYS A 300 -13.88 -13.69 1.36
CA LYS A 300 -12.85 -13.49 2.39
C LYS A 300 -13.33 -12.46 3.41
N PRO A 301 -13.02 -12.64 4.70
CA PRO A 301 -13.32 -11.63 5.71
C PRO A 301 -12.57 -10.33 5.39
N PRO A 302 -13.06 -9.17 5.88
CA PRO A 302 -12.39 -7.91 5.65
C PRO A 302 -10.95 -7.96 6.22
N PRO A 303 -9.94 -7.45 5.50
CA PRO A 303 -8.56 -7.61 5.92
C PRO A 303 -8.26 -6.85 7.21
N ARG A 304 -7.44 -7.44 8.08
CA ARG A 304 -6.88 -6.77 9.26
C ARG A 304 -6.09 -5.52 8.84
N TYR A 305 -6.07 -4.52 9.71
CA TYR A 305 -5.32 -3.30 9.47
C TYR A 305 -3.81 -3.55 9.55
N SER A 306 -3.06 -3.08 8.57
CA SER A 306 -1.63 -2.79 8.68
C SER A 306 -1.44 -1.36 9.20
N GLU A 307 -0.21 -0.93 9.52
CA GLU A 307 0.05 0.49 9.81
C GLU A 307 -0.46 1.42 8.70
N ALA A 308 -0.18 1.09 7.43
CA ALA A 308 -0.64 1.89 6.29
C ALA A 308 -2.17 1.97 6.20
N THR A 309 -2.86 0.83 6.28
CA THR A 309 -4.34 0.82 6.17
C THR A 309 -5.03 1.37 7.42
N LEU A 310 -4.39 1.33 8.59
CA LEU A 310 -4.89 2.01 9.80
C LEU A 310 -4.75 3.52 9.68
N VAL A 311 -3.60 4.04 9.23
CA VAL A 311 -3.41 5.48 9.00
C VAL A 311 -4.40 6.02 7.97
N ARG A 312 -4.66 5.27 6.88
CA ARG A 312 -5.74 5.60 5.93
C ARG A 312 -7.11 5.64 6.58
N ALA A 313 -7.44 4.67 7.44
CA ALA A 313 -8.74 4.61 8.10
C ALA A 313 -8.93 5.76 9.12
N LEU A 314 -7.85 6.19 9.79
CA LEU A 314 -7.84 7.34 10.68
C LEU A 314 -8.07 8.65 9.90
N GLU A 315 -7.29 8.89 8.84
CA GLU A 315 -7.44 10.04 7.94
C GLU A 315 -8.85 10.11 7.33
N ALA A 316 -9.36 9.00 6.78
CA ALA A 316 -10.69 8.93 6.18
C ALA A 316 -11.84 9.15 7.20
N ALA A 317 -11.60 8.86 8.48
CA ALA A 317 -12.54 9.10 9.57
C ALA A 317 -12.43 10.50 10.20
N GLY A 318 -11.50 11.36 9.75
CA GLY A 318 -11.22 12.65 10.38
C GLY A 318 -10.53 12.57 11.74
N VAL A 319 -10.09 11.36 12.16
CA VAL A 319 -9.48 11.11 13.47
C VAL A 319 -7.96 11.16 13.36
N GLY A 320 -7.31 11.96 14.20
CA GLY A 320 -5.89 12.25 14.09
C GLY A 320 -5.57 13.30 13.04
N ARG A 321 -4.31 13.74 13.07
CA ARG A 321 -3.74 14.81 12.25
C ARG A 321 -2.31 14.40 11.83
N PRO A 322 -1.66 15.08 10.86
CA PRO A 322 -0.26 14.86 10.48
C PRO A 322 0.72 14.70 11.64
N SER A 323 0.49 15.42 12.75
CA SER A 323 1.31 15.38 13.95
C SER A 323 1.11 14.12 14.82
N THR A 324 -0.03 13.43 14.73
CA THR A 324 -0.45 12.38 15.67
C THR A 324 -0.54 10.98 15.08
N TYR A 325 -0.64 10.77 13.75
CA TYR A 325 -0.79 9.41 13.19
C TYR A 325 0.28 8.42 13.68
N ALA A 326 1.56 8.80 13.62
CA ALA A 326 2.66 7.91 14.03
C ALA A 326 2.68 7.62 15.54
N SER A 327 2.29 8.57 16.39
CA SER A 327 2.23 8.38 17.85
C SER A 327 0.99 7.62 18.28
N ILE A 328 -0.16 7.81 17.61
CA ILE A 328 -1.37 7.00 17.83
C ILE A 328 -1.06 5.52 17.57
N VAL A 329 -0.41 5.21 16.44
CA VAL A 329 -0.03 3.85 16.06
C VAL A 329 0.98 3.26 17.05
N SER A 330 2.04 3.97 17.41
CA SER A 330 3.02 3.43 18.36
C SER A 330 2.44 3.26 19.76
N THR A 331 1.58 4.18 20.23
CA THR A 331 1.02 4.13 21.59
C THR A 331 0.15 2.91 21.84
N ILE A 332 -0.67 2.49 20.87
CA ILE A 332 -1.55 1.31 21.05
C ILE A 332 -0.76 -0.02 21.09
N GLU A 333 0.38 -0.07 20.41
CA GLU A 333 1.30 -1.21 20.40
C GLU A 333 2.19 -1.21 21.66
N GLU A 334 2.81 -0.08 21.98
CA GLU A 334 3.68 0.11 23.17
C GLU A 334 2.91 -0.12 24.49
N ARG A 335 1.58 0.10 24.53
CA ARG A 335 0.71 -0.22 25.67
C ARG A 335 0.18 -1.66 25.68
N GLY A 336 0.52 -2.49 24.70
CA GLY A 336 0.11 -3.90 24.63
C GLY A 336 -1.38 -4.14 24.32
N TYR A 337 -2.10 -3.14 23.79
CA TYR A 337 -3.50 -3.33 23.37
C TYR A 337 -3.62 -4.06 22.03
N VAL A 338 -2.58 -3.98 21.20
CA VAL A 338 -2.46 -4.72 19.93
C VAL A 338 -1.08 -5.36 19.84
N GLY A 339 -1.02 -6.51 19.18
CA GLY A 339 0.23 -7.09 18.67
C GLY A 339 0.29 -7.01 17.15
N GLN A 340 1.47 -7.21 16.57
CA GLN A 340 1.63 -7.38 15.12
C GLN A 340 1.87 -8.86 14.77
N ALA A 341 1.03 -9.42 13.90
CA ALA A 341 1.24 -10.72 13.28
C ALA A 341 1.35 -10.53 11.76
N SER A 342 2.46 -10.94 11.14
CA SER A 342 2.71 -10.74 9.70
C SER A 342 2.47 -9.29 9.22
N ARG A 343 2.75 -8.29 10.08
CA ARG A 343 2.57 -6.84 9.84
C ARG A 343 1.13 -6.34 9.71
N VAL A 344 0.17 -7.13 10.17
CA VAL A 344 -1.18 -6.66 10.49
C VAL A 344 -1.39 -6.66 12.00
N PHE A 345 -2.16 -5.70 12.48
CA PHE A 345 -2.56 -5.61 13.87
C PHE A 345 -3.59 -6.68 14.23
N VAL A 346 -3.38 -7.30 15.38
CA VAL A 346 -4.32 -8.20 16.04
C VAL A 346 -4.57 -7.62 17.44
N PRO A 347 -5.81 -7.39 17.86
CA PRO A 347 -6.08 -6.89 19.20
C PRO A 347 -5.73 -7.96 20.25
N THR A 348 -5.18 -7.54 21.38
CA THR A 348 -4.96 -8.44 22.52
C THR A 348 -6.25 -8.59 23.33
N PRO A 349 -6.39 -9.63 24.18
CA PRO A 349 -7.53 -9.74 25.09
C PRO A 349 -7.70 -8.50 25.98
N LEU A 350 -6.59 -7.87 26.39
CA LEU A 350 -6.59 -6.58 27.09
C LEU A 350 -7.15 -5.45 26.22
N GLY A 351 -6.73 -5.38 24.94
CA GLY A 351 -7.24 -4.39 23.99
C GLY A 351 -8.75 -4.50 23.78
N CYS A 352 -9.28 -5.73 23.63
CA CYS A 352 -10.72 -5.97 23.55
C CYS A 352 -11.44 -5.54 24.84
N ALA A 353 -11.00 -6.04 26.00
CA ALA A 353 -11.63 -5.74 27.29
C ALA A 353 -11.66 -4.23 27.62
N VAL A 354 -10.61 -3.49 27.24
CA VAL A 354 -10.57 -2.03 27.38
C VAL A 354 -11.60 -1.35 26.47
N ILE A 355 -11.75 -1.81 25.22
CA ILE A 355 -12.78 -1.25 24.32
C ILE A 355 -14.19 -1.59 24.80
N ASP A 356 -14.44 -2.79 25.30
CA ASP A 356 -15.73 -3.17 25.87
C ASP A 356 -16.12 -2.31 27.07
N TYR A 357 -15.20 -2.17 28.04
CA TYR A 357 -15.41 -1.30 29.21
C TYR A 357 -15.68 0.16 28.81
N LEU A 358 -14.94 0.69 27.82
CA LEU A 358 -15.12 2.06 27.36
C LEU A 358 -16.40 2.25 26.54
N LEU A 359 -16.87 1.26 25.77
CA LEU A 359 -18.16 1.32 25.09
C LEU A 359 -19.33 1.28 26.10
N GLU A 360 -19.20 0.51 27.17
CA GLU A 360 -20.24 0.38 28.21
C GLU A 360 -20.35 1.61 29.12
N ARG A 361 -19.24 2.30 29.42
CA ARG A 361 -19.18 3.41 30.40
C ARG A 361 -18.90 4.79 29.80
N PHE A 362 -18.33 4.86 28.60
CA PHE A 362 -17.93 6.11 27.94
C PHE A 362 -18.27 6.12 26.43
N PRO A 363 -19.50 5.73 26.01
CA PRO A 363 -19.83 5.47 24.61
C PRO A 363 -19.55 6.64 23.67
N SER A 364 -19.76 7.88 24.10
CA SER A 364 -19.46 9.08 23.32
C SER A 364 -17.96 9.30 23.10
N ILE A 365 -17.11 8.96 24.05
CA ILE A 365 -15.66 9.29 24.01
C ILE A 365 -14.90 8.33 23.09
N VAL A 366 -15.33 7.07 23.01
CA VAL A 366 -14.81 6.10 22.04
C VAL A 366 -15.58 6.11 20.73
N ASP A 367 -16.50 7.05 20.52
CA ASP A 367 -17.14 7.25 19.23
C ASP A 367 -16.20 7.92 18.22
N VAL A 368 -16.25 7.44 16.99
CA VAL A 368 -15.37 7.88 15.91
C VAL A 368 -15.78 9.27 15.42
N ALA A 369 -17.08 9.55 15.29
CA ALA A 369 -17.58 10.85 14.85
C ALA A 369 -17.38 11.92 15.94
N PHE A 370 -17.58 11.58 17.21
CA PHE A 370 -17.23 12.47 18.33
C PHE A 370 -15.73 12.81 18.34
N THR A 371 -14.86 11.82 18.13
CA THR A 371 -13.41 12.06 18.08
C THR A 371 -13.04 13.00 16.92
N ALA A 372 -13.63 12.79 15.74
CA ALA A 372 -13.41 13.66 14.58
C ALA A 372 -13.90 15.10 14.83
N GLN A 373 -15.11 15.25 15.41
CA GLN A 373 -15.66 16.55 15.78
C GLN A 373 -14.76 17.29 16.80
N MET A 374 -14.17 16.59 17.76
CA MET A 374 -13.26 17.20 18.72
C MET A 374 -11.95 17.69 18.05
N GLU A 375 -11.45 16.97 17.04
CA GLU A 375 -10.29 17.42 16.26
C GLU A 375 -10.65 18.63 15.40
N ASP A 376 -11.83 18.65 14.77
CA ASP A 376 -12.31 19.81 14.00
C ASP A 376 -12.51 21.05 14.89
N GLN A 377 -12.99 20.87 16.12
CA GLN A 377 -13.06 21.95 17.13
C GLN A 377 -11.68 22.47 17.54
N LEU A 378 -10.65 21.62 17.60
CA LEU A 378 -9.28 22.05 17.86
C LEU A 378 -8.71 22.90 16.70
N ASP A 379 -9.05 22.55 15.46
CA ASP A 379 -8.71 23.37 14.29
C ASP A 379 -9.47 24.72 14.32
N GLU A 380 -10.77 24.73 14.66
CA GLU A 380 -11.55 25.96 14.85
C GLU A 380 -10.99 26.87 15.97
N ILE A 381 -10.40 26.30 17.03
CA ILE A 381 -9.66 27.06 18.05
C ILE A 381 -8.38 27.67 17.47
N ALA A 382 -7.61 26.91 16.69
CA ALA A 382 -6.37 27.37 16.08
C ALA A 382 -6.59 28.51 15.08
N GLU A 383 -7.74 28.51 14.40
CA GLU A 383 -8.19 29.57 13.49
C GLU A 383 -8.90 30.75 14.20
N GLY A 384 -9.09 30.67 15.52
CA GLY A 384 -9.76 31.71 16.31
C GLY A 384 -11.29 31.79 16.11
N LYS A 385 -11.92 30.76 15.51
CA LYS A 385 -13.37 30.68 15.30
C LYS A 385 -14.14 30.42 16.60
N ILE A 386 -13.57 29.63 17.52
CA ILE A 386 -14.20 29.32 18.83
C ILE A 386 -13.20 29.49 20.00
N GLY A 387 -13.72 29.80 21.19
CA GLY A 387 -12.92 29.96 22.41
C GLY A 387 -12.60 28.64 23.09
N TRP A 388 -11.31 28.35 23.30
CA TRP A 388 -10.83 27.08 23.89
C TRP A 388 -11.44 26.75 25.27
N GLN A 389 -11.64 27.76 26.13
CA GLN A 389 -12.27 27.55 27.45
C GLN A 389 -13.72 27.06 27.33
N ALA A 390 -14.47 27.53 26.34
CA ALA A 390 -15.87 27.13 26.15
C ALA A 390 -15.97 25.69 25.65
N MET A 391 -15.10 25.30 24.71
CA MET A 391 -15.00 23.91 24.24
C MET A 391 -14.61 22.96 25.39
N LEU A 392 -13.58 23.32 26.18
CA LEU A 392 -13.17 22.52 27.34
C LEU A 392 -14.26 22.39 28.40
N ALA A 393 -15.01 23.46 28.68
CA ALA A 393 -16.13 23.40 29.63
C ALA A 393 -17.24 22.44 29.14
N GLY A 394 -17.57 22.50 27.84
CA GLY A 394 -18.53 21.59 27.21
C GLY A 394 -18.09 20.13 27.23
N PHE A 395 -16.80 19.84 27.07
CA PHE A 395 -16.24 18.49 27.18
C PHE A 395 -16.16 18.00 28.63
N HIS A 396 -15.61 18.80 29.53
CA HIS A 396 -15.20 18.38 30.86
C HIS A 396 -16.38 18.05 31.79
N GLY A 397 -17.51 18.76 31.68
CA GLY A 397 -18.69 18.54 32.51
C GLY A 397 -19.27 17.11 32.38
N PRO A 398 -19.68 16.69 31.17
CA PRO A 398 -20.13 15.32 30.90
C PRO A 398 -19.05 14.28 31.22
N PHE A 399 -17.79 14.52 30.84
CA PHE A 399 -16.69 13.59 31.09
C PHE A 399 -16.47 13.31 32.58
N SER A 400 -16.47 14.34 33.42
CA SER A 400 -16.29 14.22 34.87
C SER A 400 -17.42 13.43 35.52
N SER A 401 -18.67 13.65 35.08
CA SER A 401 -19.84 12.89 35.54
C SER A 401 -19.69 11.40 35.23
N ASN A 402 -19.31 11.06 34.01
CA ASN A 402 -19.08 9.68 33.58
C ASN A 402 -17.95 9.01 34.38
N ILE A 403 -16.85 9.72 34.66
CA ILE A 403 -15.77 9.23 35.54
C ILE A 403 -16.29 8.94 36.95
N ALA A 404 -17.09 9.84 37.53
CA ALA A 404 -17.62 9.66 38.88
C ALA A 404 -18.58 8.47 38.97
N GLU A 405 -19.38 8.23 37.94
CA GLU A 405 -20.26 7.05 37.85
C GLU A 405 -19.51 5.74 37.61
N ALA A 406 -18.55 5.73 36.69
CA ALA A 406 -17.67 4.58 36.46
C ALA A 406 -16.87 4.21 37.72
N SER A 407 -16.43 5.20 38.49
CA SER A 407 -15.70 4.99 39.76
C SER A 407 -16.58 4.42 40.88
N ARG A 408 -17.88 4.73 40.91
CA ARG A 408 -18.84 4.16 41.86
C ARG A 408 -19.26 2.73 41.50
N SER A 409 -19.26 2.40 40.21
CA SER A 409 -19.70 1.09 39.68
C SER A 409 -18.56 0.09 39.43
N ALA A 410 -17.29 0.53 39.53
CA ALA A 410 -16.14 -0.34 39.35
C ALA A 410 -16.00 -1.36 40.51
N PRO A 411 -15.92 -2.67 40.24
CA PRO A 411 -15.55 -3.65 41.27
C PRO A 411 -14.12 -3.35 41.77
N SER A 412 -13.88 -3.61 43.06
CA SER A 412 -12.60 -3.32 43.74
C SER A 412 -11.45 -4.18 43.21
N ALA A 413 -10.88 -3.77 42.08
CA ALA A 413 -9.72 -4.41 41.47
C ALA A 413 -8.44 -4.05 42.24
N ARG A 414 -8.14 -4.82 43.30
CA ARG A 414 -6.80 -4.80 43.89
C ARG A 414 -5.79 -5.23 42.82
N PRO A 415 -4.74 -4.43 42.52
CA PRO A 415 -3.76 -4.81 41.53
C PRO A 415 -2.97 -6.02 42.06
N ASN A 416 -3.20 -7.18 41.45
CA ASN A 416 -2.34 -8.34 41.68
C ASN A 416 -0.94 -7.97 41.20
N ARG A 417 0.04 -7.96 42.11
CA ARG A 417 1.45 -7.76 41.75
C ARG A 417 1.83 -8.84 40.74
N VAL A 418 2.19 -8.44 39.53
CA VAL A 418 2.78 -9.33 38.54
C VAL A 418 4.08 -9.87 39.13
N GLY A 419 4.05 -11.14 39.55
CA GLY A 419 5.22 -11.83 40.06
C GLY A 419 6.30 -11.92 38.98
N GLY A 420 7.56 -11.68 39.37
CA GLY A 420 8.70 -11.74 38.46
C GLY A 420 8.85 -13.12 37.82
N ALA A 421 9.39 -13.14 36.60
CA ALA A 421 9.50 -14.33 35.77
C ALA A 421 10.23 -15.50 36.47
N GLY A 422 9.54 -16.64 36.57
CA GLY A 422 10.18 -17.92 36.83
C GLY A 422 11.05 -18.31 35.64
N ARG A 423 12.37 -18.33 35.83
CA ARG A 423 13.32 -18.92 34.89
C ARG A 423 13.35 -20.44 35.07
N SER A 424 13.21 -21.16 33.96
CA SER A 424 13.75 -22.50 33.68
C SER A 424 14.30 -23.31 34.86
N GLY A 425 13.66 -24.43 35.15
CA GLY A 425 14.24 -25.44 36.05
C GLY A 425 15.53 -26.04 35.48
N SER A 426 16.52 -26.23 36.35
CA SER A 426 17.63 -27.15 36.15
C SER A 426 17.88 -27.92 37.44
N VAL A 427 17.82 -29.26 37.32
CA VAL A 427 18.58 -30.29 38.07
C VAL A 427 18.93 -30.01 39.53
N ALA A 428 18.46 -30.90 40.42
CA ALA A 428 18.85 -30.94 41.83
C ALA A 428 20.33 -31.25 42.02
N ASP A 429 20.99 -30.62 43.00
CA ASP A 429 21.49 -31.32 44.20
C ASP A 429 22.06 -30.36 45.27
N GLY A 430 22.13 -30.81 46.53
CA GLY A 430 23.19 -30.41 47.48
C GLY A 430 23.06 -29.18 48.41
N ARG A 431 22.75 -29.47 49.69
CA ARG A 431 23.40 -28.97 50.94
C ARG A 431 23.37 -27.48 51.40
N GLU A 432 22.81 -27.32 52.62
CA GLU A 432 23.34 -26.63 53.83
C GLU A 432 23.61 -25.10 53.94
N ALA A 433 23.63 -24.66 55.23
CA ALA A 433 23.95 -23.34 55.82
C ALA A 433 22.92 -22.19 55.60
N VAL A 434 22.30 -21.55 56.60
CA VAL A 434 22.70 -20.95 57.93
C VAL A 434 23.19 -19.48 57.82
N ALA A 435 22.90 -18.69 58.87
CA ALA A 435 23.14 -17.24 59.09
C ALA A 435 22.02 -16.30 58.57
N GLU A 436 21.25 -15.59 59.41
CA GLU A 436 21.59 -14.43 60.28
C GLU A 436 21.78 -13.10 59.49
N THR A 437 21.52 -11.88 59.98
CA THR A 437 20.74 -11.31 61.11
C THR A 437 20.72 -9.78 60.91
N ARG A 438 19.75 -9.04 61.50
CA ARG A 438 19.69 -7.54 61.65
C ARG A 438 19.44 -6.71 60.35
N ALA A 439 18.86 -5.50 60.39
CA ALA A 439 18.47 -4.64 61.52
C ALA A 439 17.18 -3.79 61.29
N ARG A 440 16.55 -3.44 62.42
CA ARG A 440 15.74 -2.24 62.78
C ARG A 440 15.37 -1.24 61.66
N ARG A 441 14.10 -0.86 61.45
CA ARG A 441 13.09 -0.21 62.35
C ARG A 441 13.51 1.19 62.85
N ILE A 442 12.88 2.23 62.28
CA ILE A 442 12.48 3.47 62.97
C ILE A 442 11.02 3.80 62.55
N ARG A 443 10.21 4.26 63.53
CA ARG A 443 8.88 4.91 63.37
C ARG A 443 9.08 6.40 63.77
N SER A 444 8.23 7.39 63.53
CA SER A 444 6.75 7.45 63.61
C SER A 444 6.24 8.87 63.26
N SER A 445 4.89 9.03 63.14
CA SER A 445 4.07 10.23 63.51
C SER A 445 4.31 11.57 62.76
N ALA A 446 3.35 12.48 62.57
CA ALA A 446 1.99 12.71 63.11
C ALA A 446 1.12 13.47 62.04
N THR A 447 -0.19 13.24 61.83
CA THR A 447 -1.39 13.93 62.41
C THR A 447 -1.29 15.47 62.55
N SER A 448 -2.32 16.32 62.36
CA SER A 448 -3.71 16.25 61.81
C SER A 448 -4.40 17.63 61.97
N GLY A 449 -5.39 18.01 61.14
CA GLY A 449 -6.42 19.03 61.52
C GLY A 449 -6.80 20.13 60.49
N GLY A 450 -8.10 20.42 60.40
CA GLY A 450 -8.71 21.73 60.05
C GLY A 450 -9.56 22.22 61.26
N PRO A 451 -10.62 23.06 61.14
CA PRO A 451 -11.27 23.66 59.95
C PRO A 451 -11.64 25.18 60.11
N GLU A 452 -12.67 25.67 59.37
CA GLU A 452 -13.39 26.98 59.46
C GLU A 452 -12.65 28.25 58.95
N GLY A 453 -13.29 29.31 58.43
CA GLY A 453 -14.72 29.64 58.21
C GLY A 453 -14.94 30.75 57.15
N ALA A 454 -16.19 31.20 56.92
CA ALA A 454 -16.61 32.08 55.81
C ALA A 454 -16.72 33.59 56.16
N VAL A 455 -17.05 34.47 55.18
CA VAL A 455 -18.05 35.60 55.25
C VAL A 455 -17.95 36.63 54.07
N THR A 456 -19.11 36.92 53.44
CA THR A 456 -19.63 38.07 52.60
C THR A 456 -18.71 38.96 51.70
N GLY A 457 -19.20 39.63 50.63
CA GLY A 457 -20.53 39.66 49.95
C GLY A 457 -20.80 40.98 49.17
N ALA A 458 -21.79 40.98 48.25
CA ALA A 458 -22.52 42.15 47.65
C ALA A 458 -21.71 43.20 46.82
N THR A 459 -22.24 44.07 45.93
CA THR A 459 -23.45 44.17 45.05
C THR A 459 -23.17 45.33 44.04
N GLY A 460 -23.82 45.39 42.87
CA GLY A 460 -23.77 46.58 41.98
C GLY A 460 -24.38 46.36 40.59
N ASP A 461 -25.27 47.26 40.15
CA ASP A 461 -26.20 47.09 39.01
C ASP A 461 -26.15 48.31 38.04
N HIS A 462 -26.82 48.16 36.89
CA HIS A 462 -27.31 49.16 35.94
C HIS A 462 -26.40 49.68 34.81
N GLY A 463 -26.96 49.72 33.59
CA GLY A 463 -26.38 50.43 32.44
C GLY A 463 -26.77 49.92 31.05
N GLY A 464 -28.07 49.79 30.73
CA GLY A 464 -28.50 49.49 29.35
C GLY A 464 -28.76 50.75 28.52
N VAL A 465 -28.67 50.64 27.19
CA VAL A 465 -29.56 51.29 26.18
C VAL A 465 -29.19 50.81 24.77
N ALA A 466 -30.19 50.60 23.92
CA ALA A 466 -30.03 50.17 22.53
C ALA A 466 -30.15 51.34 21.54
N THR A 467 -29.65 51.19 20.30
CA THR A 467 -30.28 51.80 19.10
C THR A 467 -29.83 51.12 17.79
N ARG A 468 -30.48 51.49 16.68
CA ARG A 468 -30.66 50.68 15.45
C ARG A 468 -29.94 51.28 14.20
N PRO A 469 -29.97 50.61 13.01
CA PRO A 469 -28.92 50.77 11.98
C PRO A 469 -29.27 51.67 10.78
N ALA A 470 -28.25 51.96 9.96
CA ALA A 470 -28.33 52.37 8.54
C ALA A 470 -27.38 51.46 7.72
N ARG A 471 -27.65 50.87 6.55
CA ARG A 471 -28.57 51.04 5.39
C ARG A 471 -27.85 51.59 4.13
N ARG A 472 -27.61 50.69 3.17
CA ARG A 472 -27.45 50.85 1.70
C ARG A 472 -26.24 51.62 1.13
N THR A 473 -25.61 51.02 0.12
CA THR A 473 -25.62 51.50 -1.30
C THR A 473 -25.30 50.33 -2.27
N ARG A 474 -25.10 50.60 -3.57
CA ARG A 474 -25.76 49.85 -4.68
C ARG A 474 -24.96 49.82 -6.01
N ALA A 475 -24.97 48.68 -6.71
CA ALA A 475 -24.63 48.46 -8.15
C ALA A 475 -23.17 48.82 -8.57
N SER A 476 -22.63 48.42 -9.74
CA SER A 476 -23.12 47.85 -11.02
C SER A 476 -22.10 46.79 -11.54
N ARG A 477 -22.37 45.75 -12.34
CA ARG A 477 -23.07 45.55 -13.64
C ARG A 477 -22.38 46.19 -14.86
N THR A 478 -21.76 45.35 -15.70
CA THR A 478 -21.39 45.49 -17.15
C THR A 478 -20.57 44.23 -17.55
N THR A 479 -20.28 43.92 -18.82
CA THR A 479 -21.09 43.30 -19.90
C THR A 479 -20.20 43.09 -21.13
N GLY A 480 -20.26 41.92 -21.78
CA GLY A 480 -19.70 41.68 -23.14
C GLY A 480 -18.17 41.48 -23.25
N ALA A 481 -17.62 40.92 -24.33
CA ALA A 481 -18.20 40.16 -25.46
C ALA A 481 -17.09 39.42 -26.24
N SER A 482 -17.42 38.33 -26.96
CA SER A 482 -16.55 37.73 -28.00
C SER A 482 -16.72 38.47 -29.35
N PRO A 483 -15.77 38.34 -30.30
CA PRO A 483 -16.00 37.43 -31.43
C PRO A 483 -14.73 36.68 -31.95
N GLY A 484 -14.91 35.68 -32.84
CA GLY A 484 -13.84 35.04 -33.64
C GLY A 484 -13.74 35.64 -35.05
N PRO A 485 -13.34 34.92 -36.14
CA PRO A 485 -12.79 33.56 -36.25
C PRO A 485 -11.50 33.45 -37.16
N THR A 486 -11.20 32.23 -37.66
CA THR A 486 -10.12 31.72 -38.56
C THR A 486 -9.93 32.48 -39.90
N PRO A 487 -8.78 32.36 -40.64
CA PRO A 487 -8.19 31.12 -41.26
C PRO A 487 -6.63 31.06 -41.26
N ALA A 488 -5.87 30.22 -42.03
CA ALA A 488 -5.88 28.76 -42.30
C ALA A 488 -4.62 28.33 -43.15
N LEU A 489 -4.45 27.01 -43.41
CA LEU A 489 -3.57 26.34 -44.42
C LEU A 489 -2.03 26.24 -44.21
N GLY A 490 -1.44 25.10 -44.62
CA GLY A 490 0.01 24.86 -44.63
C GLY A 490 0.46 23.38 -44.72
N ASP A 491 0.15 22.68 -45.82
CA ASP A 491 0.59 21.29 -46.06
C ASP A 491 2.12 21.15 -46.23
N THR A 492 2.72 20.07 -45.70
CA THR A 492 3.94 19.44 -46.28
C THR A 492 3.97 17.92 -46.04
N ALA A 493 4.37 17.17 -47.07
CA ALA A 493 4.33 15.71 -47.11
C ALA A 493 5.64 15.03 -46.61
N PRO A 494 5.62 13.72 -46.24
CA PRO A 494 6.74 13.05 -45.58
C PRO A 494 7.68 12.26 -46.51
N PRO A 495 8.97 12.07 -46.15
CA PRO A 495 9.88 11.19 -46.87
C PRO A 495 9.95 9.75 -46.29
N ARG A 496 9.41 8.82 -47.08
CA ARG A 496 10.00 7.50 -47.45
C ARG A 496 10.61 6.58 -46.36
N ARG A 497 9.96 5.42 -46.24
CA ARG A 497 10.49 4.15 -45.70
C ARG A 497 11.87 3.79 -46.27
N ARG A 498 12.73 3.17 -45.45
CA ARG A 498 13.73 2.18 -45.90
C ARG A 498 13.56 0.87 -45.13
N SER A 499 13.30 -0.19 -45.87
CA SER A 499 13.41 -1.58 -45.42
C SER A 499 14.86 -2.02 -45.36
N LEU A 500 15.20 -2.94 -44.45
CA LEU A 500 16.24 -3.95 -44.67
C LEU A 500 16.02 -5.12 -43.72
N ALA A 501 15.54 -6.24 -44.26
CA ALA A 501 15.56 -7.53 -43.56
C ALA A 501 16.86 -8.27 -43.89
N ARG A 502 17.43 -9.00 -42.92
CA ARG A 502 18.41 -10.06 -43.18
C ARG A 502 18.17 -11.25 -42.24
N ASN A 503 18.04 -12.42 -42.86
CA ASN A 503 17.85 -13.72 -42.20
C ASN A 503 19.19 -14.36 -41.80
N ALA A 504 19.17 -15.13 -40.71
CA ALA A 504 20.05 -16.28 -40.47
C ALA A 504 19.23 -17.30 -39.65
N ARG A 505 18.53 -18.23 -40.30
CA ARG A 505 18.95 -19.61 -40.64
C ARG A 505 19.18 -20.51 -39.41
N LEU A 506 18.28 -21.49 -39.29
CA LEU A 506 18.30 -22.65 -38.39
C LEU A 506 19.28 -23.73 -38.88
N ALA A 507 19.62 -24.67 -37.97
CA ALA A 507 20.02 -26.04 -38.28
C ALA A 507 19.39 -27.02 -37.23
N PRO A 508 19.17 -28.31 -37.55
CA PRO A 508 18.12 -29.12 -36.89
C PRO A 508 18.62 -30.47 -36.31
N MET A 509 17.65 -31.38 -36.05
CA MET A 509 17.77 -32.77 -35.54
C MET A 509 17.85 -32.88 -34.00
N ASP A 510 17.31 -33.91 -33.34
CA ASP A 510 16.87 -35.24 -33.82
C ASP A 510 15.62 -35.78 -33.07
N SER A 511 15.01 -36.84 -33.60
CA SER A 511 13.76 -37.48 -33.10
C SER A 511 13.99 -38.87 -32.50
N GLY A 512 13.36 -39.17 -31.36
CA GLY A 512 13.39 -40.50 -30.74
C GLY A 512 12.07 -40.85 -30.04
N SER A 513 11.49 -42.00 -30.38
CA SER A 513 10.18 -42.48 -29.93
C SER A 513 10.27 -43.47 -28.75
N GLY A 514 9.34 -43.38 -27.79
CA GLY A 514 9.13 -44.42 -26.77
C GLY A 514 7.90 -44.16 -25.89
N GLN A 515 6.99 -45.14 -25.80
CA GLN A 515 5.82 -45.12 -24.91
C GLN A 515 6.08 -45.95 -23.65
N SER A 516 5.66 -45.45 -22.49
CA SER A 516 5.29 -46.26 -21.31
C SER A 516 4.52 -45.42 -20.29
N ASP A 517 3.41 -45.93 -19.78
CA ASP A 517 2.55 -45.24 -18.81
C ASP A 517 3.23 -44.98 -17.46
N GLY A 518 2.99 -43.79 -16.92
CA GLY A 518 3.40 -43.38 -15.58
C GLY A 518 3.23 -41.87 -15.43
N ALA A 519 2.43 -41.43 -14.44
CA ALA A 519 2.07 -40.02 -14.28
C ALA A 519 3.31 -39.11 -14.24
N VAL A 520 3.51 -38.35 -15.33
CA VAL A 520 4.77 -37.64 -15.58
C VAL A 520 4.92 -36.49 -14.60
N ALA A 521 5.89 -36.62 -13.69
CA ALA A 521 6.31 -35.54 -12.82
C ALA A 521 6.81 -34.37 -13.67
N ALA A 522 6.25 -33.18 -13.44
CA ALA A 522 6.68 -31.96 -14.11
C ALA A 522 8.20 -31.73 -13.91
N PRO A 523 8.95 -31.39 -14.97
CA PRO A 523 10.40 -31.43 -14.99
C PRO A 523 11.01 -30.52 -13.93
N ILE A 524 12.07 -31.02 -13.28
CA ILE A 524 12.84 -30.29 -12.28
C ILE A 524 13.33 -28.95 -12.85
N ILE A 525 13.09 -27.86 -12.13
CA ILE A 525 13.37 -26.48 -12.60
C ILE A 525 14.81 -26.07 -12.29
N ASP A 526 15.32 -26.54 -11.16
CA ASP A 526 16.68 -26.35 -10.72
C ASP A 526 17.52 -27.58 -11.11
N PRO A 527 18.40 -27.50 -12.13
CA PRO A 527 19.15 -28.65 -12.64
C PRO A 527 20.16 -29.22 -11.62
N THR A 528 20.39 -28.55 -10.49
CA THR A 528 21.22 -29.06 -9.39
C THR A 528 20.44 -29.93 -8.41
N ALA A 529 19.09 -29.96 -8.49
CA ALA A 529 18.27 -30.71 -7.57
C ALA A 529 18.36 -32.23 -7.80
N PRO A 530 18.43 -33.05 -6.73
CA PRO A 530 18.45 -34.51 -6.85
C PRO A 530 17.11 -35.02 -7.41
N THR A 531 17.15 -36.09 -8.19
CA THR A 531 15.94 -36.71 -8.77
C THR A 531 15.02 -37.34 -7.72
N THR A 532 15.57 -37.76 -6.57
CA THR A 532 14.85 -38.30 -5.42
C THR A 532 15.04 -37.43 -4.17
N CYS A 533 14.00 -37.34 -3.34
CA CYS A 533 13.99 -36.53 -2.14
C CYS A 533 14.88 -37.15 -1.05
N PRO A 534 15.95 -36.48 -0.58
CA PRO A 534 16.86 -37.02 0.43
C PRO A 534 16.22 -37.25 1.80
N LYS A 535 15.01 -36.71 2.04
CA LYS A 535 14.27 -36.88 3.29
C LYS A 535 13.32 -38.10 3.30
N CYS A 536 12.84 -38.56 2.14
CA CYS A 536 11.83 -39.64 2.11
C CYS A 536 11.81 -40.50 0.83
N GLY A 537 12.82 -40.42 -0.04
CA GLY A 537 12.97 -41.24 -1.25
C GLY A 537 12.01 -40.92 -2.41
N ALA A 538 10.89 -40.25 -2.16
CA ALA A 538 9.90 -39.88 -3.19
C ALA A 538 10.50 -38.93 -4.25
N PRO A 539 10.06 -38.97 -5.52
CA PRO A 539 10.63 -38.14 -6.58
C PRO A 539 10.49 -36.64 -6.32
N MET A 540 11.46 -35.86 -6.79
CA MET A 540 11.46 -34.40 -6.75
C MET A 540 10.76 -33.84 -7.99
N VAL A 541 9.93 -32.81 -7.82
CA VAL A 541 9.04 -32.28 -8.87
C VAL A 541 9.00 -30.75 -8.85
N ALA A 542 8.73 -30.15 -9.99
CA ALA A 542 8.39 -28.73 -10.06
C ALA A 542 7.10 -28.41 -9.28
N ARG A 543 7.12 -27.31 -8.50
CA ARG A 543 5.94 -26.71 -7.87
C ARG A 543 6.00 -25.19 -7.99
N THR A 544 4.86 -24.52 -7.96
CA THR A 544 4.78 -23.05 -8.09
C THR A 544 4.47 -22.40 -6.74
N SER A 545 5.15 -21.29 -6.44
CA SER A 545 4.87 -20.43 -5.28
C SER A 545 4.62 -18.98 -5.71
N SER A 546 4.20 -18.13 -4.78
CA SER A 546 4.15 -16.68 -4.96
C SER A 546 5.51 -16.03 -5.29
N TRP A 547 6.62 -16.75 -5.12
CA TRP A 547 7.99 -16.30 -5.38
C TRP A 547 8.57 -16.88 -6.67
N GLY A 548 7.71 -17.49 -7.51
CA GLY A 548 8.13 -18.25 -8.69
C GLY A 548 8.16 -19.76 -8.44
N PRO A 549 8.55 -20.54 -9.46
CA PRO A 549 8.48 -21.98 -9.42
C PRO A 549 9.81 -22.60 -8.93
N PHE A 550 9.73 -23.73 -8.22
CA PHE A 550 10.80 -24.31 -7.41
C PHE A 550 10.71 -25.83 -7.37
N THR A 551 11.83 -26.53 -7.16
CA THR A 551 11.84 -28.00 -7.04
C THR A 551 11.56 -28.43 -5.60
N ALA A 552 10.59 -29.33 -5.40
CA ALA A 552 10.22 -29.84 -4.09
C ALA A 552 9.75 -31.30 -4.13
N CYS A 553 9.66 -31.92 -2.96
CA CYS A 553 9.23 -33.31 -2.84
C CYS A 553 7.79 -33.52 -3.34
N SER A 554 7.57 -34.54 -4.18
CA SER A 554 6.24 -34.99 -4.60
C SER A 554 5.32 -35.28 -3.40
N GLY A 555 5.83 -35.98 -2.37
CA GLY A 555 5.11 -36.37 -1.15
C GLY A 555 4.65 -35.25 -0.18
N TYR A 556 4.60 -33.97 -0.60
CA TYR A 556 3.94 -32.90 0.17
C TYR A 556 2.43 -33.19 0.31
N PRO A 557 1.77 -32.96 1.47
CA PRO A 557 2.26 -32.24 2.66
C PRO A 557 3.03 -33.10 3.68
N LYS A 558 3.08 -34.42 3.51
CA LYS A 558 3.74 -35.36 4.46
C LYS A 558 5.25 -35.14 4.51
N CYS A 559 5.89 -34.86 3.38
CA CYS A 559 7.27 -34.40 3.30
C CYS A 559 7.34 -32.96 2.75
N LYS A 560 7.86 -32.03 3.57
CA LYS A 560 7.99 -30.60 3.24
C LYS A 560 9.39 -30.21 2.76
N TYR A 561 10.13 -31.15 2.16
CA TYR A 561 11.47 -30.87 1.64
C TYR A 561 11.40 -30.07 0.32
N ILE A 562 12.26 -29.06 0.21
CA ILE A 562 12.37 -28.11 -0.90
C ILE A 562 13.85 -27.97 -1.22
N HIS A 563 14.22 -28.07 -2.51
CA HIS A 563 15.60 -27.84 -2.94
C HIS A 563 15.97 -26.36 -2.87
N ARG A 564 17.25 -26.06 -2.60
CA ARG A 564 17.80 -24.70 -2.62
C ARG A 564 19.18 -24.75 -3.27
N ALA A 565 19.32 -24.14 -4.44
CA ALA A 565 20.51 -24.19 -5.30
C ALA A 565 21.86 -23.74 -4.66
N ASP A 566 21.85 -23.13 -3.47
CA ASP A 566 23.01 -22.40 -2.91
C ASP A 566 23.54 -22.94 -1.56
N GLN A 567 23.24 -24.19 -1.15
CA GLN A 567 23.62 -24.70 0.19
C GLN A 567 24.07 -26.18 0.29
N ASP A 568 24.83 -26.73 -0.66
CA ASP A 568 25.38 -28.09 -0.54
C ASP A 568 26.90 -28.18 -0.81
N SER A 569 27.68 -27.68 0.14
CA SER A 569 29.08 -28.10 0.36
C SER A 569 29.51 -27.88 1.81
N ASP A 570 29.07 -28.75 2.74
CA ASP A 570 29.89 -29.31 3.83
C ASP A 570 29.08 -30.24 4.75
N GLY A 571 29.77 -31.25 5.30
CA GLY A 571 29.21 -32.30 6.15
C GLY A 571 28.77 -31.89 7.56
N PRO A 572 28.28 -32.83 8.38
CA PRO A 572 27.39 -32.53 9.50
C PRO A 572 28.12 -32.07 10.77
N GLY A 573 27.65 -30.94 11.34
CA GLY A 573 27.89 -30.57 12.74
C GLY A 573 28.45 -29.16 12.95
N GLY A 574 27.58 -28.22 13.32
CA GLY A 574 28.02 -26.88 13.74
C GLY A 574 26.87 -25.92 14.01
N GLY A 575 26.82 -25.35 15.22
CA GLY A 575 25.82 -24.33 15.59
C GLY A 575 25.99 -23.00 14.85
N PRO A 576 25.09 -22.02 15.08
CA PRO A 576 25.01 -20.80 14.28
C PRO A 576 26.26 -19.92 14.44
N ARG A 577 27.11 -19.91 13.40
CA ARG A 577 28.26 -19.00 13.34
C ARG A 577 27.81 -17.57 13.03
N ARG A 578 28.33 -16.62 13.81
CA ARG A 578 28.11 -15.17 13.64
C ARG A 578 28.70 -14.70 12.30
N ARG A 579 28.05 -13.71 11.67
CA ARG A 579 28.58 -13.00 10.49
C ARG A 579 29.98 -12.42 10.78
N PRO A 580 30.99 -12.64 9.93
CA PRO A 580 32.23 -11.87 9.97
C PRO A 580 32.03 -10.46 9.40
N SER A 581 32.80 -9.51 9.90
CA SER A 581 32.83 -8.13 9.45
C SER A 581 33.70 -7.93 8.20
N SER A 582 33.30 -6.94 7.38
CA SER A 582 34.13 -6.11 6.49
C SER A 582 35.58 -6.55 6.18
N ARG A 583 35.83 -6.95 4.93
CA ARG A 583 37.11 -6.75 4.23
C ARG A 583 36.79 -6.19 2.83
N GLN A 584 37.19 -4.95 2.56
CA GLN A 584 38.45 -4.57 1.91
C GLN A 584 38.52 -5.02 0.44
N ARG A 585 38.29 -4.05 -0.46
CA ARG A 585 38.59 -4.15 -1.89
C ARG A 585 40.12 -4.18 -2.09
N GLN A 586 40.60 -5.02 -2.99
CA GLN A 586 41.87 -4.79 -3.68
C GLN A 586 41.61 -3.94 -4.94
N PRO A 587 42.56 -3.11 -5.40
CA PRO A 587 42.42 -2.31 -6.62
C PRO A 587 43.02 -3.01 -7.85
N ASP A 588 42.38 -2.85 -9.01
CA ASP A 588 42.92 -3.27 -10.30
C ASP A 588 44.11 -2.39 -10.76
N PRO A 589 45.10 -2.95 -11.47
CA PRO A 589 46.21 -2.19 -12.01
C PRO A 589 45.98 -1.76 -13.46
N MET A 590 46.11 -0.47 -13.76
CA MET A 590 46.79 0.10 -14.95
C MET A 590 46.46 1.59 -15.13
N THR A 591 47.41 2.47 -14.80
CA THR A 591 47.95 3.56 -15.65
C THR A 591 48.64 4.63 -14.79
N ALA A 592 49.98 4.59 -14.76
CA ALA A 592 50.77 5.69 -14.22
C ALA A 592 52.13 5.75 -14.95
N ARG A 593 52.30 6.73 -15.85
CA ARG A 593 53.60 7.02 -16.48
C ARG A 593 54.20 8.29 -15.86
N VAL A 594 55.02 8.05 -14.85
CA VAL A 594 56.13 8.85 -14.30
C VAL A 594 56.40 10.23 -14.95
N VAL A 595 56.43 11.29 -14.13
CA VAL A 595 57.58 12.23 -14.02
C VAL A 595 57.82 12.58 -12.54
N ARG A 596 59.08 12.73 -12.13
CA ARG A 596 59.55 12.97 -10.75
C ARG A 596 59.76 14.47 -10.46
N GLY A 597 59.54 14.92 -9.23
CA GLY A 597 59.91 16.28 -8.75
C GLY A 597 60.18 16.31 -7.23
N ARG A 598 61.42 16.62 -6.83
CA ARG A 598 62.00 16.34 -5.49
C ARG A 598 61.45 17.18 -4.32
N ARG A 599 61.54 16.57 -3.13
CA ARG A 599 61.38 17.10 -1.75
C ARG A 599 62.16 18.41 -1.46
N THR A 600 61.61 19.23 -0.55
CA THR A 600 62.24 19.62 0.75
C THR A 600 61.17 20.12 1.75
N PRO A 601 61.32 19.92 3.08
CA PRO A 601 60.35 20.37 4.09
C PRO A 601 60.83 21.58 4.93
N ARG A 602 59.89 22.43 5.40
CA ARG A 602 60.06 23.29 6.59
C ARG A 602 58.72 23.70 7.23
N ARG A 603 58.71 23.74 8.56
CA ARG A 603 57.68 24.25 9.51
C ARG A 603 58.33 25.46 10.24
N PRO A 604 57.65 26.20 11.17
CA PRO A 604 56.24 26.56 11.34
C PRO A 604 56.04 28.08 11.68
N ARG A 605 54.85 28.48 12.19
CA ARG A 605 54.44 29.81 12.73
C ARG A 605 54.25 30.91 11.66
N ASN A 606 53.42 31.95 11.85
CA ASN A 606 52.82 32.48 13.08
C ASN A 606 51.34 32.94 12.88
N THR A 607 50.72 33.27 14.01
CA THR A 607 49.53 34.11 14.23
C THR A 607 49.43 35.36 13.34
N ASP A 608 48.22 35.68 12.88
CA ASP A 608 47.38 36.77 13.42
C ASP A 608 45.89 36.38 13.27
#